data_AF-A0AAV6M1J0-F1
#
_entry.id   AF-A0AAV6M1J0-F1
#
_cell.length_a   1.000
_cell.length_b   1.000
_cell.length_c   1.000
_cell.angle_alpha   90.00
_cell.angle_beta   90.00
_cell.angle_gamma   90.00
#
_symmetry.space_group_name_H-M   'P 1'
#
loop_
_entity.id
_entity.type
_entity.pdbx_description
1 polymer ?
#
loop_
_entity_poly.entity_id
_entity_poly.type
_entity_poly.pdbx_seq_one_letter_code
_entity_poly.pdbx_strand_id
1 'polypeptide(L)'
;MSSKCDGTTTPVNVIGILLRLESSRNCNSDQNSRILRDFVTREVNAFLWFSVIAITAVLINKVVALFRLWSKAKLLPGPPCPSFYGHSEVISRRNLTDLLNDSHKQYGPVVKLWLGPMQLLVSVKEPALIKEILLKAEDKLPLTGRVFRFAFGRSSLFASSFEKVQNRRQLLAEKLDQISFRRDNVVPAKAVDCSVGRVQDLMIEESIDCNKVSQHLAFTLLGCTLFGDAFLGWSKATIYEELLMMIAKDASFWASYKVTPFWNQGFWRYQRLCVKLKCLTQDIVQQYRKSCKPFSHCYSQNLHNEIKSTGVEVAFDIPSCPAAEMRNNGFFYGLNDHANPNEEPYGNIMGVMFHGCLTTASLIASILERLSSNPEIQEKINSELNSARKGSVKDNQKNVDNMPLLLATIYESARLLPAGPLLQRCSLKQDLVLKTGLTIPAGTLVVVPVKLVQMDNTSWGSNVNEFNPYRFLSKACNGTDTTQRTSLAGENAEDQGESSFVLNDPTGKIEFLPFGFGARACVGQKFIIQGVATLFASLLANYEIKLQSESKNGSKLSTNPSASQTLPNSKIVFVKRNF
;
A
#
# COMPACT_ATOMS: atom_id res chain seq x y z
N MET A 1 6.70 67.17 38.05
CA MET A 1 8.14 66.85 37.86
C MET A 1 8.45 65.71 38.82
N SER A 2 8.91 64.51 38.48
CA SER A 2 9.52 63.92 37.29
C SER A 2 9.17 62.42 37.28
N SER A 3 9.07 61.83 36.09
CA SER A 3 8.61 60.46 35.81
C SER A 3 9.65 59.38 36.13
N LYS A 4 9.18 58.23 36.61
CA LYS A 4 9.89 56.94 36.62
C LYS A 4 10.15 56.47 35.17
N CYS A 5 11.34 55.96 34.91
CA CYS A 5 11.62 55.05 33.80
C CYS A 5 12.38 53.83 34.33
N ASP A 6 11.73 52.67 34.20
CA ASP A 6 12.31 51.33 34.32
C ASP A 6 13.24 51.05 33.13
N GLY A 7 14.38 50.41 33.39
CA GLY A 7 15.37 50.02 32.39
C GLY A 7 15.69 48.53 32.50
N THR A 8 15.11 47.77 31.60
CA THR A 8 15.22 46.32 31.41
C THR A 8 16.65 45.88 31.03
N THR A 9 17.19 44.91 31.76
CA THR A 9 18.40 44.15 31.37
C THR A 9 18.08 43.24 30.19
N THR A 10 18.54 43.61 28.99
CA THR A 10 18.59 42.73 27.82
C THR A 10 20.03 42.22 27.62
N PRO A 11 20.23 40.96 27.19
CA PRO A 11 21.56 40.44 26.94
C PRO A 11 22.11 41.09 25.67
N VAL A 12 23.19 41.85 25.80
CA VAL A 12 23.84 42.51 24.66
C VAL A 12 24.54 41.43 23.83
N ASN A 13 24.04 41.19 22.63
CA ASN A 13 24.63 40.26 21.67
C ASN A 13 25.96 40.83 21.14
N VAL A 14 26.94 39.99 20.81
CA VAL A 14 28.32 40.37 20.41
C VAL A 14 28.35 41.42 19.29
N ILE A 15 27.37 41.36 18.39
CA ILE A 15 27.17 42.31 17.28
C ILE A 15 26.83 43.73 17.78
N GLY A 16 26.09 43.86 18.89
CA GLY A 16 25.73 45.14 19.49
C GLY A 16 26.89 45.86 20.18
N ILE A 17 27.92 45.12 20.62
CA ILE A 17 29.16 45.70 21.16
C ILE A 17 30.04 46.21 20.02
N LEU A 18 30.13 45.46 18.91
CA LEU A 18 30.89 45.85 17.74
C LEU A 18 30.35 47.13 17.08
N LEU A 19 29.02 47.30 17.01
CA LEU A 19 28.40 48.50 16.44
C LEU A 19 28.48 49.76 17.33
N ARG A 20 28.67 49.62 18.65
CA ARG A 20 28.82 50.80 19.55
C ARG A 20 30.24 51.40 19.55
N LEU A 21 31.24 50.65 19.09
CA LEU A 21 32.66 51.08 19.18
C LEU A 21 33.14 51.90 17.97
N GLU A 22 32.40 51.91 16.85
CA GLU A 22 32.73 52.77 15.70
C GLU A 22 32.56 54.28 16.01
N SER A 23 31.91 54.64 17.12
CA SER A 23 31.61 56.04 17.48
C SER A 23 32.65 56.71 18.40
N SER A 24 33.70 56.04 18.88
CA SER A 24 34.67 56.66 19.81
C SER A 24 36.11 56.33 19.43
N ARG A 25 36.77 57.27 18.71
CA ARG A 25 38.23 57.24 18.46
C ARG A 25 38.94 58.05 19.55
N ASN A 26 39.71 57.37 20.41
CA ASN A 26 40.72 57.97 21.31
C ASN A 26 41.85 56.95 21.54
N CYS A 27 43.09 57.41 21.76
CA CYS A 27 44.34 56.63 21.80
C CYS A 27 44.41 55.39 22.73
N ASN A 28 43.41 55.11 23.57
CA ASN A 28 43.26 53.82 24.29
C ASN A 28 42.53 52.73 23.45
N SER A 29 42.12 53.05 22.22
CA SER A 29 41.39 52.13 21.34
C SER A 29 42.24 50.97 20.83
N ASP A 30 43.55 51.17 20.65
CA ASP A 30 44.43 50.13 20.08
C ASP A 30 44.71 48.99 21.07
N GLN A 31 44.84 49.27 22.36
CA GLN A 31 45.08 48.24 23.37
C GLN A 31 43.80 47.50 23.74
N ASN A 32 42.69 48.23 23.90
CA ASN A 32 41.38 47.61 24.15
C ASN A 32 40.90 46.80 22.93
N SER A 33 41.16 47.25 21.69
CA SER A 33 40.82 46.48 20.49
C SER A 33 41.68 45.22 20.32
N ARG A 34 42.95 45.23 20.73
CA ARG A 34 43.80 44.02 20.76
C ARG A 34 43.29 43.00 21.77
N ILE A 35 42.98 43.43 23.00
CA ILE A 35 42.45 42.54 24.05
C ILE A 35 41.10 41.93 23.62
N LEU A 36 40.20 42.72 23.03
CA LEU A 36 38.94 42.22 22.50
C LEU A 36 39.15 41.24 21.34
N ARG A 37 40.11 41.52 20.44
CA ARG A 37 40.44 40.63 19.33
C ARG A 37 41.02 39.31 19.84
N ASP A 38 41.89 39.33 20.84
CA ASP A 38 42.46 38.13 21.45
C ASP A 38 41.40 37.32 22.20
N PHE A 39 40.50 37.98 22.92
CA PHE A 39 39.37 37.34 23.57
C PHE A 39 38.43 36.67 22.57
N VAL A 40 38.00 37.39 21.53
CA VAL A 40 37.17 36.83 20.44
C VAL A 40 37.88 35.68 19.74
N THR A 41 39.18 35.80 19.47
CA THR A 41 39.97 34.74 18.84
C THR A 41 40.04 33.49 19.72
N ARG A 42 40.21 33.66 21.04
CA ARG A 42 40.23 32.55 22.00
C ARG A 42 38.88 31.85 22.10
N GLU A 43 37.79 32.59 22.16
CA GLU A 43 36.43 32.04 22.20
C GLU A 43 36.08 31.32 20.89
N VAL A 44 36.42 31.89 19.74
CA VAL A 44 36.23 31.26 18.43
C VAL A 44 37.08 29.99 18.32
N ASN A 45 38.34 30.01 18.76
CA ASN A 45 39.21 28.84 18.77
C ASN A 45 38.66 27.74 19.71
N ALA A 46 38.17 28.10 20.89
CA ALA A 46 37.53 27.15 21.80
C ALA A 46 36.30 26.51 21.13
N PHE A 47 35.43 27.30 20.51
CA PHE A 47 34.27 26.81 19.78
C PHE A 47 34.65 25.86 18.62
N LEU A 48 35.70 26.20 17.86
CA LEU A 48 36.21 25.34 16.79
C LEU A 48 36.76 24.02 17.35
N TRP A 49 37.51 24.03 18.45
CA TRP A 49 37.99 22.81 19.10
C TRP A 49 36.85 21.95 19.64
N PHE A 50 35.85 22.54 20.31
CA PHE A 50 34.66 21.81 20.73
C PHE A 50 33.92 21.20 19.55
N SER A 51 33.80 21.93 18.43
CA SER A 51 33.19 21.43 17.20
C SER A 51 33.98 20.26 16.62
N VAL A 52 35.32 20.35 16.55
CA VAL A 52 36.19 19.27 16.07
C VAL A 52 36.10 18.03 16.95
N ILE A 53 36.15 18.19 18.27
CA ILE A 53 36.01 17.08 19.23
C ILE A 53 34.63 16.42 19.07
N ALA A 54 33.56 17.21 18.98
CA ALA A 54 32.21 16.70 18.78
C ALA A 54 32.06 15.94 17.46
N ILE A 55 32.56 16.49 16.35
CA ILE A 55 32.53 15.83 15.04
C ILE A 55 33.35 14.53 15.08
N THR A 56 34.54 14.56 15.68
CA THR A 56 35.41 13.39 15.80
C THR A 56 34.74 12.29 16.63
N ALA A 57 34.13 12.63 17.76
CA ALA A 57 33.38 11.69 18.58
C ALA A 57 32.20 11.08 17.81
N VAL A 58 31.45 11.88 17.04
CA VAL A 58 30.36 11.38 16.17
C VAL A 58 30.88 10.44 15.09
N LEU A 59 32.01 10.76 14.46
CA LEU A 59 32.64 9.89 13.44
C LEU A 59 33.13 8.58 14.04
N ILE A 60 33.84 8.63 15.18
CA ILE A 60 34.28 7.43 15.91
C ILE A 60 33.08 6.56 16.26
N ASN A 61 32.01 7.14 16.80
CA ASN A 61 30.78 6.39 17.12
C ASN A 61 30.17 5.71 15.89
N LYS A 62 30.15 6.38 14.73
CA LYS A 62 29.67 5.79 13.47
C LYS A 62 30.58 4.65 12.99
N VAL A 63 31.89 4.80 13.10
CA VAL A 63 32.87 3.77 12.75
C VAL A 63 32.73 2.56 13.69
N VAL A 64 32.59 2.77 14.99
CA VAL A 64 32.34 1.70 15.97
C VAL A 64 31.01 0.99 15.68
N ALA A 65 29.94 1.73 15.40
CA ALA A 65 28.64 1.15 15.04
C ALA A 65 28.74 0.30 13.76
N LEU A 66 29.51 0.76 12.78
CA LEU A 66 29.79 0.03 11.55
C LEU A 66 30.56 -1.28 11.80
N PHE A 67 31.64 -1.24 12.59
CA PHE A 67 32.37 -2.46 12.94
C PHE A 67 31.50 -3.46 13.70
N ARG A 68 30.64 -2.98 14.61
CA ARG A 68 29.64 -3.81 15.30
C ARG A 68 28.67 -4.46 14.32
N LEU A 69 28.17 -3.70 13.35
CA LEU A 69 27.28 -4.22 12.30
C LEU A 69 27.99 -5.31 11.49
N TRP A 70 29.22 -5.07 11.02
CA TRP A 70 30.01 -6.05 10.28
C TRP A 70 30.30 -7.32 11.07
N SER A 71 30.68 -7.17 12.35
CA SER A 71 30.94 -8.31 13.23
C SER A 71 29.71 -9.20 13.40
N LYS A 72 28.54 -8.61 13.66
CA LYS A 72 27.29 -9.37 13.80
C LYS A 72 26.84 -9.98 12.47
N ALA A 73 26.95 -9.23 11.38
CA ALA A 73 26.59 -9.69 10.05
C ALA A 73 27.47 -10.85 9.56
N LYS A 74 28.69 -11.02 10.08
CA LYS A 74 29.57 -12.15 9.72
C LYS A 74 28.92 -13.51 10.03
N LEU A 75 28.13 -13.59 11.10
CA LEU A 75 27.45 -14.82 11.55
C LEU A 75 26.25 -15.21 10.67
N LEU A 76 25.71 -14.27 9.89
CA LEU A 76 24.59 -14.55 9.01
C LEU A 76 25.10 -15.25 7.72
N PRO A 77 24.41 -16.27 7.21
CA PRO A 77 24.74 -16.92 5.94
C PRO A 77 24.52 -15.99 4.75
N GLY A 78 25.30 -16.16 3.68
CA GLY A 78 25.18 -15.40 2.42
C GLY A 78 26.53 -15.11 1.77
N PRO A 79 26.54 -14.59 0.54
CA PRO A 79 27.76 -14.33 -0.20
C PRO A 79 28.65 -13.29 0.50
N PRO A 80 29.99 -13.39 0.33
CA PRO A 80 30.91 -12.35 0.80
C PRO A 80 30.61 -11.03 0.08
N CYS A 81 30.93 -9.91 0.72
CA CYS A 81 30.74 -8.59 0.12
C CYS A 81 31.72 -8.42 -1.07
N PRO A 82 31.24 -8.25 -2.32
CA PRO A 82 32.11 -8.27 -3.49
C PRO A 82 32.89 -6.97 -3.68
N SER A 83 32.41 -5.86 -3.11
CA SER A 83 33.01 -4.53 -3.24
C SER A 83 32.54 -3.59 -2.13
N PHE A 84 33.06 -2.36 -2.09
CA PHE A 84 32.58 -1.31 -1.19
C PHE A 84 31.08 -0.98 -1.39
N TYR A 85 30.58 -1.09 -2.63
CA TYR A 85 29.15 -0.87 -2.94
C TYR A 85 28.28 -2.11 -2.68
N GLY A 86 28.87 -3.19 -2.16
CA GLY A 86 28.20 -4.46 -1.92
C GLY A 86 27.62 -5.03 -3.20
N HIS A 87 26.41 -5.54 -3.11
CA HIS A 87 25.68 -6.22 -4.18
C HIS A 87 24.82 -5.26 -5.01
N SER A 88 24.90 -3.94 -4.77
CA SER A 88 24.05 -2.95 -5.42
C SER A 88 24.16 -3.00 -6.95
N GLU A 89 25.37 -3.21 -7.48
CA GLU A 89 25.61 -3.34 -8.92
C GLU A 89 24.99 -4.62 -9.51
N VAL A 90 25.14 -5.75 -8.81
CA VAL A 90 24.54 -7.03 -9.21
C VAL A 90 23.01 -6.92 -9.20
N ILE A 91 22.45 -6.30 -8.17
CA ILE A 91 21.00 -6.06 -8.02
C ILE A 91 20.48 -5.12 -9.12
N SER A 92 21.28 -4.14 -9.56
CA SER A 92 20.87 -3.25 -10.64
C SER A 92 20.88 -3.92 -12.02
N ARG A 93 21.70 -4.96 -12.22
CA ARG A 93 21.86 -5.66 -13.50
C ARG A 93 21.00 -6.91 -13.64
N ARG A 94 20.55 -7.50 -12.54
CA ARG A 94 19.77 -8.75 -12.51
C ARG A 94 18.41 -8.54 -11.84
N ASN A 95 17.46 -9.42 -12.16
CA ASN A 95 16.21 -9.49 -11.41
C ASN A 95 16.51 -9.89 -9.95
N LEU A 96 16.06 -9.08 -9.00
CA LEU A 96 16.30 -9.32 -7.57
C LEU A 96 15.67 -10.65 -7.09
N THR A 97 14.54 -11.06 -7.67
CA THR A 97 13.88 -12.31 -7.31
C THR A 97 14.76 -13.51 -7.66
N ASP A 98 15.37 -13.49 -8.85
CA ASP A 98 16.25 -14.57 -9.31
C ASP A 98 17.53 -14.61 -8.48
N LEU A 99 18.12 -13.44 -8.20
CA LEU A 99 19.29 -13.35 -7.31
C LEU A 99 19.00 -13.93 -5.92
N LEU A 100 17.84 -13.60 -5.33
CA LEU A 100 17.43 -14.13 -4.03
C LEU A 100 17.15 -15.64 -4.12
N ASN A 101 16.57 -16.12 -5.21
CA ASN A 101 16.31 -17.54 -5.42
C ASN A 101 17.61 -18.35 -5.44
N ASP A 102 18.58 -17.92 -6.26
CA ASP A 102 19.89 -18.56 -6.35
C ASP A 102 20.63 -18.52 -5.00
N SER A 103 20.54 -17.39 -4.30
CA SER A 103 21.16 -17.26 -2.99
C SER A 103 20.50 -18.17 -1.94
N HIS A 104 19.17 -18.31 -1.94
CA HIS A 104 18.48 -19.22 -1.04
C HIS A 104 18.80 -20.69 -1.34
N LYS A 105 18.99 -21.07 -2.61
CA LYS A 105 19.47 -22.41 -2.98
C LYS A 105 20.87 -22.70 -2.44
N GLN A 106 21.75 -21.70 -2.44
CA GLN A 106 23.15 -21.87 -2.04
C GLN A 106 23.38 -21.77 -0.52
N TYR A 107 22.71 -20.82 0.15
CA TYR A 107 23.00 -20.45 1.54
C TYR A 107 21.87 -20.81 2.52
N GLY A 108 20.75 -21.32 2.02
CA GLY A 108 19.64 -21.83 2.83
C GLY A 108 18.53 -20.80 3.13
N PRO A 109 17.77 -20.99 4.23
CA PRO A 109 16.50 -20.29 4.46
C PRO A 109 16.64 -18.81 4.82
N VAL A 110 17.82 -18.40 5.30
CA VAL A 110 18.19 -17.03 5.64
C VAL A 110 19.39 -16.67 4.79
N VAL A 111 19.41 -15.47 4.20
CA VAL A 111 20.51 -15.01 3.34
C VAL A 111 20.75 -13.53 3.58
N LYS A 112 22.02 -13.15 3.78
CA LYS A 112 22.44 -11.75 3.83
C LYS A 112 22.93 -11.26 2.48
N LEU A 113 22.66 -10.01 2.16
CA LEU A 113 23.27 -9.23 1.08
C LEU A 113 23.65 -7.84 1.61
N TRP A 114 24.64 -7.22 0.99
CA TRP A 114 25.08 -5.86 1.32
C TRP A 114 24.60 -4.85 0.28
N LEU A 115 23.97 -3.76 0.72
CA LEU A 115 23.56 -2.62 -0.12
C LEU A 115 24.49 -1.43 0.16
N GLY A 116 25.74 -1.56 -0.29
CA GLY A 116 26.83 -0.70 0.19
C GLY A 116 27.35 -1.12 1.56
N PRO A 117 28.21 -0.32 2.18
CA PRO A 117 28.97 -0.75 3.35
C PRO A 117 28.16 -0.63 4.65
N MET A 118 27.10 0.20 4.67
CA MET A 118 26.32 0.55 5.87
C MET A 118 24.96 -0.12 5.95
N GLN A 119 24.46 -0.71 4.86
CA GLN A 119 23.10 -1.24 4.80
C GLN A 119 23.13 -2.73 4.54
N LEU A 120 22.76 -3.49 5.57
CA LEU A 120 22.54 -4.92 5.47
C LEU A 120 21.10 -5.19 4.99
N LEU A 121 20.97 -6.15 4.07
CA LEU A 121 19.71 -6.77 3.67
C LEU A 121 19.74 -8.23 4.13
N VAL A 122 18.67 -8.71 4.75
CA VAL A 122 18.50 -10.12 5.10
C VAL A 122 17.20 -10.63 4.48
N SER A 123 17.31 -11.59 3.58
CA SER A 123 16.19 -12.29 2.97
C SER A 123 15.86 -13.56 3.73
N VAL A 124 14.57 -13.82 3.95
CA VAL A 124 14.09 -15.03 4.65
C VAL A 124 12.97 -15.69 3.84
N LYS A 125 13.13 -16.99 3.55
CA LYS A 125 12.19 -17.78 2.75
C LYS A 125 11.38 -18.81 3.57
N GLU A 126 11.90 -19.25 4.70
CA GLU A 126 11.28 -20.31 5.52
C GLU A 126 10.01 -19.84 6.25
N PRO A 127 8.84 -20.51 6.11
CA PRO A 127 7.57 -20.06 6.69
C PRO A 127 7.62 -19.80 8.20
N ALA A 128 8.22 -20.69 8.99
CA ALA A 128 8.30 -20.50 10.44
C ALA A 128 9.09 -19.24 10.84
N LEU A 129 10.18 -18.95 10.13
CA LEU A 129 11.01 -17.76 10.37
C LEU A 129 10.34 -16.50 9.83
N ILE A 130 9.65 -16.59 8.69
CA ILE A 130 8.85 -15.50 8.15
C ILE A 130 7.81 -15.07 9.19
N LYS A 131 7.05 -16.02 9.76
CA LYS A 131 6.05 -15.73 10.79
C LYS A 131 6.67 -15.01 11.98
N GLU A 132 7.79 -15.51 12.48
CA GLU A 132 8.50 -14.90 13.60
C GLU A 132 8.95 -13.46 13.29
N ILE A 133 9.56 -13.22 12.12
CA ILE A 133 10.06 -11.91 11.70
C ILE A 133 8.92 -10.92 11.49
N LEU A 134 7.85 -11.33 10.81
CA LEU A 134 6.71 -10.44 10.53
C LEU A 134 5.94 -10.04 11.80
N LEU A 135 6.08 -10.80 12.89
CA LEU A 135 5.55 -10.46 14.21
C LEU A 135 6.52 -9.63 15.06
N LYS A 136 7.84 -9.88 14.99
CA LYS A 136 8.84 -9.19 15.82
C LYS A 136 9.34 -7.86 15.22
N ALA A 137 9.36 -7.74 13.89
CA ALA A 137 9.95 -6.63 13.18
C ALA A 137 8.86 -5.82 12.47
N GLU A 138 8.23 -4.88 13.17
CA GLU A 138 7.07 -4.17 12.63
C GLU A 138 7.42 -2.88 11.87
N ASP A 139 8.66 -2.39 12.02
CA ASP A 139 9.11 -1.16 11.37
C ASP A 139 9.43 -1.37 9.89
N LYS A 140 9.66 -0.27 9.18
CA LYS A 140 10.27 -0.23 7.85
C LYS A 140 11.51 0.65 7.90
N LEU A 141 12.37 0.55 6.89
CA LEU A 141 13.49 1.48 6.78
C LEU A 141 13.01 2.94 6.67
N PRO A 142 13.79 3.92 7.18
CA PRO A 142 13.48 5.34 7.05
C PRO A 142 13.32 5.81 5.61
N LEU A 143 14.07 5.22 4.67
CA LEU A 143 13.99 5.56 3.24
C LEU A 143 12.60 5.27 2.67
N THR A 144 11.97 4.15 3.03
CA THR A 144 10.62 3.80 2.58
C THR A 144 9.60 4.88 2.99
N GLY A 145 9.68 5.37 4.23
CA GLY A 145 8.81 6.45 4.71
C GLY A 145 9.11 7.81 4.06
N ARG A 146 10.33 8.02 3.55
CA ARG A 146 10.73 9.25 2.86
C ARG A 146 10.06 9.35 1.48
N VAL A 147 9.95 8.25 0.73
CA VAL A 147 9.26 8.20 -0.57
C VAL A 147 7.82 8.72 -0.43
N PHE A 148 7.06 8.18 0.53
CA PHE A 148 5.70 8.64 0.80
C PHE A 148 5.63 10.08 1.26
N ARG A 149 6.61 10.51 2.07
CA ARG A 149 6.68 11.90 2.52
C ARG A 149 6.86 12.87 1.36
N PHE A 150 7.66 12.52 0.35
CA PHE A 150 7.83 13.37 -0.82
C PHE A 150 6.60 13.40 -1.72
N ALA A 151 5.91 12.26 -1.86
CA ALA A 151 4.72 12.16 -2.71
C ALA A 151 3.48 12.81 -2.10
N PHE A 152 3.22 12.54 -0.81
CA PHE A 152 1.93 12.83 -0.17
C PHE A 152 2.06 13.63 1.13
N GLY A 153 3.26 14.13 1.42
CA GLY A 153 3.56 14.85 2.66
C GLY A 153 3.63 13.93 3.89
N ARG A 154 3.65 14.55 5.08
CA ARG A 154 3.72 13.83 6.35
C ARG A 154 2.42 13.06 6.62
N SER A 155 2.40 11.79 6.25
CA SER A 155 1.30 10.85 6.54
C SER A 155 1.54 10.07 7.83
N SER A 156 0.48 9.90 8.61
CA SER A 156 0.44 9.05 9.80
C SER A 156 0.09 7.58 9.49
N LEU A 157 -0.22 7.23 8.24
CA LEU A 157 -0.47 5.84 7.81
C LEU A 157 0.78 5.12 7.29
N PHE A 158 1.71 5.86 6.68
CA PHE A 158 2.84 5.30 5.93
C PHE A 158 4.21 5.60 6.55
N ALA A 159 4.25 5.94 7.85
CA ALA A 159 5.50 6.16 8.56
C ALA A 159 6.31 4.85 8.75
N SER A 160 7.63 5.02 8.84
CA SER A 160 8.57 3.91 9.01
C SER A 160 8.41 3.21 10.36
N SER A 161 8.13 3.94 11.44
CA SER A 161 7.89 3.34 12.77
C SER A 161 6.47 2.83 12.89
N PHE A 162 6.28 1.60 13.39
CA PHE A 162 4.94 1.02 13.51
C PHE A 162 4.10 1.68 14.61
N GLU A 163 4.72 1.95 15.75
CA GLU A 163 4.12 2.69 16.88
C GLU A 163 3.41 3.98 16.43
N LYS A 164 3.98 4.68 15.44
CA LYS A 164 3.41 5.91 14.88
C LYS A 164 2.21 5.71 13.95
N VAL A 165 2.04 4.52 13.38
CA VAL A 165 0.99 4.23 12.38
C VAL A 165 -0.12 3.32 12.90
N GLN A 166 0.11 2.61 14.02
CA GLN A 166 -0.79 1.57 14.52
C GLN A 166 -2.23 2.06 14.69
N ASN A 167 -2.45 3.14 15.45
CA ASN A 167 -3.79 3.66 15.75
C ASN A 167 -4.53 4.08 14.47
N ARG A 168 -3.84 4.77 13.55
CA ARG A 168 -4.44 5.22 12.28
C ARG A 168 -4.80 4.05 11.36
N ARG A 169 -3.98 3.00 11.36
CA ARG A 169 -4.25 1.78 10.59
C ARG A 169 -5.41 0.98 11.16
N GLN A 170 -5.54 0.90 12.49
CA GLN A 170 -6.70 0.29 13.16
C GLN A 170 -7.98 1.05 12.83
N LEU A 171 -7.97 2.38 12.97
CA LEU A 171 -9.11 3.22 12.60
C LEU A 171 -9.47 3.10 11.11
N LEU A 172 -8.47 3.02 10.22
CA LEU A 172 -8.72 2.77 8.80
C LEU A 172 -9.37 1.40 8.56
N ALA A 173 -8.93 0.36 9.29
CA ALA A 173 -9.50 -0.98 9.20
C ALA A 173 -10.97 -0.98 9.58
N GLU A 174 -11.30 -0.42 10.75
CA GLU A 174 -12.68 -0.30 11.25
C GLU A 174 -13.58 0.43 10.24
N LYS A 175 -13.08 1.52 9.66
CA LYS A 175 -13.84 2.28 8.66
C LYS A 175 -14.05 1.54 7.35
N LEU A 176 -13.05 0.81 6.86
CA LEU A 176 -13.19 0.00 5.65
C LEU A 176 -14.14 -1.19 5.90
N ASP A 177 -14.06 -1.82 7.06
CA ASP A 177 -14.99 -2.88 7.46
C ASP A 177 -16.42 -2.36 7.56
N GLN A 178 -16.64 -1.15 8.07
CA GLN A 178 -17.96 -0.49 8.07
C GLN A 178 -18.48 -0.22 6.65
N ILE A 179 -17.62 0.19 5.72
CA ILE A 179 -18.00 0.37 4.31
C ILE A 179 -18.40 -0.98 3.69
N SER A 180 -17.64 -2.03 3.96
CA SER A 180 -17.98 -3.40 3.53
C SER A 180 -19.31 -3.90 4.13
N PHE A 181 -19.65 -3.50 5.37
CA PHE A 181 -20.88 -3.94 6.05
C PHE A 181 -22.14 -3.13 5.68
N ARG A 182 -22.00 -1.88 5.24
CA ARG A 182 -23.12 -1.10 4.67
C ARG A 182 -23.43 -1.67 3.28
N ARG A 183 -24.17 -2.78 3.27
CA ARG A 183 -24.51 -3.65 2.14
C ARG A 183 -25.21 -2.97 0.95
N ASP A 184 -25.50 -1.68 1.04
CA ASP A 184 -25.98 -0.89 -0.09
C ASP A 184 -24.80 -0.46 -0.96
N ASN A 185 -24.23 -1.43 -1.68
CA ASN A 185 -23.24 -1.28 -2.75
C ASN A 185 -21.81 -0.85 -2.34
N VAL A 186 -20.96 -1.81 -1.97
CA VAL A 186 -19.48 -1.65 -1.92
C VAL A 186 -18.92 -1.12 -3.25
N VAL A 187 -19.66 -1.36 -4.34
CA VAL A 187 -19.49 -0.72 -5.65
C VAL A 187 -20.90 -0.47 -6.19
N PRO A 188 -21.37 0.78 -6.37
CA PRO A 188 -22.64 1.04 -7.04
C PRO A 188 -22.68 0.26 -8.36
N ALA A 189 -23.79 -0.38 -8.72
CA ALA A 189 -23.93 -1.00 -10.05
C ALA A 189 -23.49 0.00 -11.15
N LYS A 190 -23.81 1.28 -10.95
CA LYS A 190 -23.36 2.44 -11.75
C LYS A 190 -21.85 2.60 -11.87
N ALA A 191 -21.06 2.26 -10.85
CA ALA A 191 -19.61 2.34 -10.90
C ALA A 191 -19.03 1.23 -11.76
N VAL A 192 -19.66 0.04 -11.77
CA VAL A 192 -19.29 -1.01 -12.72
C VAL A 192 -19.78 -0.67 -14.12
N ASP A 193 -20.98 -0.14 -14.28
CA ASP A 193 -21.50 0.30 -15.59
C ASP A 193 -20.69 1.46 -16.17
N CYS A 194 -20.22 2.40 -15.33
CA CYS A 194 -19.30 3.47 -15.75
C CYS A 194 -17.91 2.93 -16.10
N SER A 195 -17.43 1.94 -15.34
CA SER A 195 -16.18 1.25 -15.64
C SER A 195 -16.27 0.51 -16.98
N VAL A 196 -17.39 -0.17 -17.24
CA VAL A 196 -17.69 -0.86 -18.50
C VAL A 196 -17.91 0.13 -19.65
N GLY A 197 -18.61 1.24 -19.41
CA GLY A 197 -18.81 2.32 -20.40
C GLY A 197 -17.48 2.95 -20.81
N ARG A 198 -16.59 3.19 -19.84
CA ARG A 198 -15.21 3.61 -20.13
C ARG A 198 -14.41 2.54 -20.88
N VAL A 199 -14.58 1.27 -20.54
CA VAL A 199 -13.99 0.17 -21.32
C VAL A 199 -14.52 0.21 -22.76
N GLN A 200 -15.81 0.44 -22.98
CA GLN A 200 -16.42 0.57 -24.30
C GLN A 200 -15.94 1.82 -25.06
N ASP A 201 -15.76 2.96 -24.39
CA ASP A 201 -15.17 4.17 -24.99
C ASP A 201 -13.70 3.93 -25.39
N LEU A 202 -12.98 3.11 -24.61
CA LEU A 202 -11.62 2.66 -24.93
C LEU A 202 -11.60 1.58 -26.03
N MET A 203 -12.73 0.94 -26.34
CA MET A 203 -12.89 -0.05 -27.43
C MET A 203 -13.09 0.56 -28.82
N ILE A 204 -12.93 1.88 -28.99
CA ILE A 204 -12.78 2.45 -30.34
C ILE A 204 -11.59 1.80 -31.08
N GLU A 205 -10.60 1.31 -30.33
CA GLU A 205 -9.55 0.41 -30.82
C GLU A 205 -9.99 -1.06 -30.63
N GLU A 206 -9.79 -1.93 -31.64
CA GLU A 206 -10.17 -3.37 -31.62
C GLU A 206 -9.61 -4.19 -30.43
N SER A 207 -8.73 -3.60 -29.64
CA SER A 207 -8.03 -4.23 -28.52
C SER A 207 -7.57 -3.20 -27.51
N ILE A 208 -7.58 -3.54 -26.23
CA ILE A 208 -7.15 -2.64 -25.14
C ILE A 208 -5.96 -3.26 -24.40
N ASP A 209 -5.00 -2.41 -24.04
CA ASP A 209 -3.88 -2.80 -23.17
C ASP A 209 -4.39 -3.18 -21.76
N CYS A 210 -4.08 -4.41 -21.33
CA CYS A 210 -4.52 -4.97 -20.05
C CYS A 210 -4.10 -4.11 -18.85
N ASN A 211 -2.90 -3.51 -18.86
CA ASN A 211 -2.42 -2.70 -17.74
C ASN A 211 -3.18 -1.37 -17.66
N LYS A 212 -3.40 -0.71 -18.80
CA LYS A 212 -4.15 0.56 -18.86
C LYS A 212 -5.59 0.38 -18.38
N VAL A 213 -6.30 -0.63 -18.89
CA VAL A 213 -7.68 -0.88 -18.46
C VAL A 213 -7.73 -1.25 -16.97
N SER A 214 -6.81 -2.08 -16.50
CA SER A 214 -6.76 -2.46 -15.08
C SER A 214 -6.50 -1.29 -14.15
N GLN A 215 -5.66 -0.33 -14.57
CA GLN A 215 -5.41 0.89 -13.83
C GLN A 215 -6.68 1.74 -13.70
N HIS A 216 -7.38 1.99 -14.81
CA HIS A 216 -8.63 2.77 -14.80
C HIS A 216 -9.74 2.08 -14.01
N LEU A 217 -9.86 0.75 -14.12
CA LEU A 217 -10.81 -0.05 -13.34
C LEU A 217 -10.49 0.04 -11.84
N ALA A 218 -9.23 -0.11 -11.44
CA ALA A 218 -8.81 0.03 -10.05
C ALA A 218 -9.07 1.44 -9.51
N PHE A 219 -8.69 2.47 -10.27
CA PHE A 219 -8.89 3.87 -9.86
C PHE A 219 -10.37 4.20 -9.68
N THR A 220 -11.21 3.76 -10.62
CA THR A 220 -12.67 3.95 -10.56
C THR A 220 -13.27 3.18 -9.40
N LEU A 221 -12.89 1.92 -9.19
CA LEU A 221 -13.33 1.09 -8.07
C LEU A 221 -13.03 1.76 -6.73
N LEU A 222 -11.77 2.14 -6.49
CA LEU A 222 -11.37 2.79 -5.24
C LEU A 222 -12.04 4.15 -5.05
N GLY A 223 -12.10 4.97 -6.10
CA GLY A 223 -12.74 6.28 -6.03
C GLY A 223 -14.22 6.19 -5.70
N CYS A 224 -14.95 5.28 -6.36
CA CYS A 224 -16.37 5.08 -6.12
C CYS A 224 -16.64 4.52 -4.73
N THR A 225 -15.82 3.60 -4.22
CA THR A 225 -16.05 3.12 -2.86
C THR A 225 -15.73 4.18 -1.82
N LEU A 226 -14.67 4.97 -2.02
CA LEU A 226 -14.24 5.95 -1.03
C LEU A 226 -15.08 7.25 -1.04
N PHE A 227 -15.62 7.64 -2.21
CA PHE A 227 -16.36 8.89 -2.38
C PHE A 227 -17.75 8.73 -3.00
N GLY A 228 -18.23 7.50 -3.22
CA GLY A 228 -19.55 7.23 -3.78
C GLY A 228 -19.80 7.87 -5.14
N ASP A 229 -21.05 8.26 -5.38
CA ASP A 229 -21.49 8.94 -6.61
C ASP A 229 -20.78 10.28 -6.85
N ALA A 230 -20.25 10.93 -5.81
CA ALA A 230 -19.49 12.16 -5.96
C ALA A 230 -18.23 11.94 -6.81
N PHE A 231 -17.66 10.73 -6.81
CA PHE A 231 -16.53 10.38 -7.66
C PHE A 231 -16.92 10.25 -9.13
N LEU A 232 -18.04 9.58 -9.41
CA LEU A 232 -18.50 9.30 -10.77
C LEU A 232 -18.82 10.59 -11.54
N GLY A 233 -19.43 11.56 -10.86
CA GLY A 233 -19.70 12.89 -11.43
C GLY A 233 -18.49 13.82 -11.47
N TRP A 234 -17.32 13.40 -10.98
CA TRP A 234 -16.19 14.30 -10.81
C TRP A 234 -15.38 14.47 -12.10
N SER A 235 -15.58 15.62 -12.76
CA SER A 235 -14.91 15.95 -14.03
C SER A 235 -13.37 15.97 -13.98
N LYS A 236 -12.77 16.05 -12.78
CA LYS A 236 -11.31 16.08 -12.59
C LYS A 236 -10.70 14.72 -12.28
N ALA A 237 -11.49 13.64 -12.30
CA ALA A 237 -11.03 12.29 -11.94
C ALA A 237 -9.85 11.82 -12.81
N THR A 238 -9.92 11.98 -14.14
CA THR A 238 -8.83 11.58 -15.06
C THR A 238 -7.54 12.33 -14.77
N ILE A 239 -7.62 13.65 -14.57
CA ILE A 239 -6.47 14.49 -14.23
C ILE A 239 -5.87 14.07 -12.88
N TYR A 240 -6.72 13.68 -11.92
CA TYR A 240 -6.26 13.16 -10.63
C TYR A 240 -5.49 11.86 -10.78
N GLU A 241 -6.01 10.92 -11.56
CA GLU A 241 -5.39 9.62 -11.82
C GLU A 241 -3.99 9.78 -12.42
N GLU A 242 -3.88 10.56 -13.50
CA GLU A 242 -2.61 10.80 -14.20
C GLU A 242 -1.58 11.45 -13.27
N LEU A 243 -1.98 12.46 -12.51
CA LEU A 243 -1.10 13.14 -11.56
C LEU A 243 -0.66 12.20 -10.43
N LEU A 244 -1.56 11.38 -9.91
CA LEU A 244 -1.26 10.40 -8.86
C LEU A 244 -0.18 9.42 -9.32
N MET A 245 -0.30 8.90 -10.54
CA MET A 245 0.67 7.97 -11.10
C MET A 245 2.01 8.63 -11.44
N MET A 246 1.98 9.86 -11.96
CA MET A 246 3.19 10.63 -12.25
C MET A 246 3.99 10.93 -10.98
N ILE A 247 3.31 11.40 -9.92
CA ILE A 247 3.95 11.72 -8.63
C ILE A 247 4.57 10.47 -8.01
N ALA A 248 3.87 9.34 -8.09
CA ALA A 248 4.36 8.08 -7.57
C ALA A 248 5.64 7.59 -8.24
N LYS A 249 5.69 7.66 -9.57
CA LYS A 249 6.86 7.24 -10.37
C LYS A 249 8.11 8.05 -9.97
N ASP A 250 7.95 9.35 -9.81
CA ASP A 250 9.07 10.26 -9.52
C ASP A 250 9.44 10.32 -8.03
N ALA A 251 8.54 9.92 -7.12
CA ALA A 251 8.78 9.99 -5.67
C ALA A 251 10.04 9.23 -5.23
N SER A 252 10.28 8.05 -5.81
CA SER A 252 11.44 7.22 -5.49
C SER A 252 12.74 7.90 -5.92
N PHE A 253 12.74 8.56 -7.08
CA PHE A 253 13.89 9.30 -7.58
C PHE A 253 14.24 10.46 -6.63
N TRP A 254 13.26 11.28 -6.26
CA TRP A 254 13.50 12.42 -5.36
C TRP A 254 13.86 11.99 -3.93
N ALA A 255 13.30 10.89 -3.43
CA ALA A 255 13.62 10.38 -2.11
C ALA A 255 15.02 9.74 -2.01
N SER A 256 15.63 9.41 -3.15
CA SER A 256 16.98 8.81 -3.21
C SER A 256 18.07 9.80 -2.77
N TYR A 257 17.81 11.10 -2.93
CA TYR A 257 18.68 12.16 -2.42
C TYR A 257 18.73 12.12 -0.88
N LYS A 258 19.95 12.13 -0.32
CA LYS A 258 20.17 12.22 1.14
C LYS A 258 19.71 13.56 1.70
N VAL A 259 19.93 14.63 0.94
CA VAL A 259 19.54 16.01 1.24
C VAL A 259 18.58 16.46 0.16
N THR A 260 17.47 17.09 0.54
CA THR A 260 16.46 17.59 -0.40
C THR A 260 17.11 18.46 -1.47
N PRO A 261 16.96 18.14 -2.77
CA PRO A 261 17.68 18.83 -3.84
C PRO A 261 16.99 20.16 -4.23
N PHE A 262 16.99 21.13 -3.32
CA PHE A 262 16.35 22.45 -3.53
C PHE A 262 17.00 23.27 -4.66
N TRP A 263 18.22 22.92 -5.08
CA TRP A 263 18.91 23.51 -6.23
C TRP A 263 18.43 22.95 -7.57
N ASN A 264 17.70 21.84 -7.59
CA ASN A 264 17.25 21.21 -8.83
C ASN A 264 15.88 21.76 -9.24
N GLN A 265 15.78 22.39 -10.40
CA GLN A 265 14.51 22.94 -10.92
C GLN A 265 13.43 21.86 -11.11
N GLY A 266 13.83 20.63 -11.48
CA GLY A 266 12.94 19.48 -11.59
C GLY A 266 12.25 19.14 -10.28
N PHE A 267 12.93 19.34 -9.14
CA PHE A 267 12.36 19.10 -7.82
C PHE A 267 11.21 20.07 -7.53
N TRP A 268 11.36 21.35 -7.87
CA TRP A 268 10.30 22.34 -7.71
C TRP A 268 9.12 22.12 -8.67
N ARG A 269 9.38 21.59 -9.87
CA ARG A 269 8.30 21.11 -10.76
C ARG A 269 7.53 19.97 -10.11
N TYR A 270 8.24 18.98 -9.56
CA TYR A 270 7.62 17.87 -8.84
C TYR A 270 6.80 18.33 -7.63
N GLN A 271 7.33 19.25 -6.82
CA GLN A 271 6.58 19.82 -5.68
C GLN A 271 5.30 20.54 -6.11
N ARG A 272 5.32 21.29 -7.22
CA ARG A 272 4.11 21.91 -7.79
C ARG A 272 3.05 20.88 -8.20
N LEU A 273 3.46 19.74 -8.75
CA LEU A 273 2.54 18.64 -9.06
C LEU A 273 1.92 18.06 -7.78
N CYS A 274 2.72 17.84 -6.73
CA CYS A 274 2.23 17.38 -5.43
C CYS A 274 1.19 18.32 -4.82
N VAL A 275 1.42 19.65 -4.90
CA VAL A 275 0.45 20.66 -4.48
C VAL A 275 -0.84 20.58 -5.31
N LYS A 276 -0.73 20.40 -6.63
CA LYS A 276 -1.90 20.23 -7.51
C LYS A 276 -2.73 19.00 -7.12
N LEU A 277 -2.09 17.87 -6.86
CA LEU A 277 -2.76 16.64 -6.40
C LEU A 277 -3.47 16.86 -5.05
N LYS A 278 -2.83 17.58 -4.12
CA LYS A 278 -3.45 17.95 -2.83
C LYS A 278 -4.70 18.80 -3.03
N CYS A 279 -4.65 19.82 -3.88
CA CYS A 279 -5.81 20.66 -4.20
C CYS A 279 -6.96 19.84 -4.80
N LEU A 280 -6.66 18.89 -5.70
CA LEU A 280 -7.68 18.01 -6.26
C LEU A 280 -8.24 17.04 -5.20
N THR A 281 -7.41 16.54 -4.29
CA THR A 281 -7.87 15.68 -3.18
C THR A 281 -8.82 16.45 -2.27
N GLN A 282 -8.51 17.70 -1.98
CA GLN A 282 -9.40 18.59 -1.23
C GLN A 282 -10.73 18.81 -1.97
N ASP A 283 -10.68 19.03 -3.29
CA ASP A 283 -11.87 19.26 -4.12
C ASP A 283 -12.84 18.06 -4.06
N ILE A 284 -12.36 16.83 -4.28
CA ILE A 284 -13.22 15.64 -4.21
C ILE A 284 -13.77 15.38 -2.80
N VAL A 285 -12.96 15.62 -1.75
CA VAL A 285 -13.44 15.51 -0.35
C VAL A 285 -14.55 16.52 -0.07
N GLN A 286 -14.43 17.75 -0.59
CA GLN A 286 -15.48 18.76 -0.46
C GLN A 286 -16.74 18.38 -1.24
N GLN A 287 -16.61 17.84 -2.45
CA GLN A 287 -17.75 17.37 -3.24
C GLN A 287 -18.48 16.23 -2.54
N TYR A 288 -17.75 15.23 -2.05
CA TYR A 288 -18.30 14.14 -1.24
C TYR A 288 -19.07 14.67 -0.03
N ARG A 289 -18.48 15.60 0.73
CA ARG A 289 -19.15 16.23 1.88
C ARG A 289 -20.41 16.98 1.49
N LYS A 290 -20.46 17.64 0.32
CA LYS A 290 -21.66 18.30 -0.18
C LYS A 290 -22.74 17.29 -0.54
N SER A 291 -22.37 16.19 -1.20
CA SER A 291 -23.30 15.12 -1.59
C SER A 291 -23.90 14.37 -0.39
N CYS A 292 -23.21 14.31 0.75
CA CYS A 292 -23.74 13.71 1.97
C CYS A 292 -24.68 14.61 2.80
N LYS A 293 -24.71 15.93 2.54
CA LYS A 293 -25.55 16.90 3.28
C LYS A 293 -27.07 16.90 2.98
N PRO A 294 -27.60 16.48 1.83
CA PRO A 294 -29.06 16.56 1.56
C PRO A 294 -29.87 15.59 2.41
N PHE A 295 -29.27 14.48 2.85
CA PHE A 295 -30.00 13.42 3.57
C PHE A 295 -30.36 13.79 5.01
N SER A 296 -29.67 14.75 5.64
CA SER A 296 -29.96 15.18 7.01
C SER A 296 -31.17 16.12 7.10
N HIS A 297 -31.52 16.84 6.04
CA HIS A 297 -32.58 17.85 6.08
C HIS A 297 -33.98 17.28 5.78
N CYS A 298 -34.06 16.23 4.97
CA CYS A 298 -35.33 15.62 4.56
C CYS A 298 -35.94 14.74 5.66
N TYR A 299 -35.12 14.05 6.45
CA TYR A 299 -35.60 13.22 7.56
C TYR A 299 -36.14 14.06 8.74
N SER A 300 -35.56 15.24 8.97
CA SER A 300 -36.03 16.18 10.00
C SER A 300 -37.42 16.75 9.72
N GLN A 301 -37.81 16.91 8.45
CA GLN A 301 -39.13 17.44 8.09
C GLN A 301 -40.21 16.36 8.11
N ASN A 302 -39.89 15.12 7.71
CA ASN A 302 -40.84 14.01 7.76
C ASN A 302 -41.16 13.57 9.19
N LEU A 303 -40.15 13.54 10.08
CA LEU A 303 -40.36 13.22 11.50
C LEU A 303 -41.23 14.29 12.21
N HIS A 304 -41.12 15.56 11.81
CA HIS A 304 -41.91 16.64 12.41
C HIS A 304 -43.36 16.68 11.90
N ASN A 305 -43.63 16.12 10.72
CA ASN A 305 -44.97 16.03 10.14
C ASN A 305 -45.74 14.77 10.62
N GLU A 306 -45.07 13.65 10.89
CA GLU A 306 -45.71 12.43 11.43
C GLU A 306 -46.12 12.58 12.91
N ILE A 307 -45.34 13.32 13.72
CA ILE A 307 -45.66 13.56 15.14
C ILE A 307 -46.89 14.48 15.32
N LYS A 308 -47.21 15.33 14.34
CA LYS A 308 -48.40 16.21 14.41
C LYS A 308 -49.70 15.53 13.99
N SER A 309 -49.67 14.42 13.24
CA SER A 309 -50.89 13.77 12.74
C SER A 309 -51.43 12.67 13.65
N THR A 310 -50.62 12.17 14.59
CA THR A 310 -51.00 11.08 15.50
C THR A 310 -50.90 11.56 16.94
N GLY A 311 -51.96 12.22 17.41
CA GLY A 311 -52.09 12.72 18.79
C GLY A 311 -52.27 11.61 19.83
N VAL A 312 -51.27 10.73 19.97
CA VAL A 312 -51.26 9.65 20.95
C VAL A 312 -49.88 9.61 21.63
N GLU A 313 -49.83 10.01 22.90
CA GLU A 313 -48.72 9.68 23.79
C GLU A 313 -48.80 8.19 24.14
N VAL A 314 -47.98 7.36 23.48
CA VAL A 314 -47.72 5.99 23.95
C VAL A 314 -46.23 5.88 24.25
N ALA A 315 -45.91 5.69 25.52
CA ALA A 315 -44.59 5.31 25.99
C ALA A 315 -44.33 3.85 25.55
N PHE A 316 -43.54 3.70 24.48
CA PHE A 316 -42.84 2.46 24.17
C PHE A 316 -41.35 2.71 24.37
N ASP A 317 -40.74 1.95 25.28
CA ASP A 317 -39.28 1.84 25.41
C ASP A 317 -38.72 1.17 24.15
N ILE A 318 -38.45 2.00 23.14
CA ILE A 318 -37.60 1.68 22.00
C ILE A 318 -36.16 1.86 22.50
N PRO A 319 -35.25 0.88 22.33
CA PRO A 319 -33.84 1.08 22.64
C PRO A 319 -33.39 2.32 21.91
N SER A 320 -32.90 3.31 22.66
CA SER A 320 -32.42 4.58 22.13
C SER A 320 -31.37 4.33 21.05
N CYS A 321 -31.81 4.29 19.78
CA CYS A 321 -30.96 4.39 18.62
C CYS A 321 -30.13 5.66 18.81
N PRO A 322 -28.78 5.59 18.83
CA PRO A 322 -27.97 6.75 19.16
C PRO A 322 -28.05 7.78 18.02
N ALA A 323 -28.98 8.73 18.11
CA ALA A 323 -28.99 9.92 17.27
C ALA A 323 -27.71 10.77 17.43
N ALA A 324 -26.85 10.44 18.40
CA ALA A 324 -25.51 10.97 18.57
C ALA A 324 -24.45 10.34 17.63
N GLU A 325 -24.65 9.10 17.15
CA GLU A 325 -23.68 8.41 16.26
C GLU A 325 -23.76 8.88 14.79
N MET A 326 -24.88 9.47 14.37
CA MET A 326 -25.03 10.01 13.02
C MET A 326 -24.27 11.33 12.79
N ARG A 327 -23.75 11.97 13.84
CA ARG A 327 -23.11 13.31 13.75
C ARG A 327 -21.65 13.25 13.26
N ASN A 328 -21.07 12.07 13.04
CA ASN A 328 -19.64 11.87 12.71
C ASN A 328 -19.36 11.07 11.41
N ASN A 329 -20.31 11.04 10.46
CA ASN A 329 -20.26 10.23 9.22
C ASN A 329 -19.25 10.73 8.14
N GLY A 330 -18.03 11.09 8.52
CA GLY A 330 -16.94 11.27 7.57
C GLY A 330 -15.95 10.11 7.65
N PHE A 331 -15.96 9.19 6.68
CA PHE A 331 -14.84 8.24 6.47
C PHE A 331 -13.47 8.96 6.58
N PHE A 332 -13.42 10.19 6.07
CA PHE A 332 -12.23 11.05 6.10
C PHE A 332 -12.02 11.90 7.35
N TYR A 333 -13.01 12.06 8.23
CA TYR A 333 -12.90 12.87 9.44
C TYR A 333 -11.78 12.30 10.33
N GLY A 334 -11.95 11.08 10.83
CA GLY A 334 -10.88 10.39 11.59
C GLY A 334 -9.58 10.06 10.82
N LEU A 335 -9.53 10.13 9.47
CA LEU A 335 -8.30 9.86 8.71
C LEU A 335 -7.41 11.10 8.54
N ASN A 336 -7.96 12.31 8.58
CA ASN A 336 -7.22 13.53 8.29
C ASN A 336 -7.43 14.67 9.31
N ASP A 337 -8.23 14.47 10.38
CA ASP A 337 -8.63 15.62 11.20
C ASP A 337 -7.43 16.36 11.83
N HIS A 338 -7.59 17.69 11.84
CA HIS A 338 -6.60 18.75 11.99
C HIS A 338 -5.93 18.86 13.38
N ALA A 339 -6.06 17.85 14.24
CA ALA A 339 -5.55 17.92 15.62
C ALA A 339 -4.02 17.82 15.72
N ASN A 340 -3.35 17.25 14.71
CA ASN A 340 -1.89 17.21 14.68
C ASN A 340 -1.34 18.21 13.64
N PRO A 341 -0.84 19.39 14.06
CA PRO A 341 -0.28 20.38 13.13
C PRO A 341 0.95 19.85 12.36
N ASN A 342 1.50 18.70 12.75
CA ASN A 342 2.62 18.06 12.08
C ASN A 342 2.24 17.11 10.94
N GLU A 343 0.94 16.82 10.73
CA GLU A 343 0.44 15.96 9.66
C GLU A 343 0.05 16.77 8.41
N GLU A 344 0.30 16.20 7.23
CA GLU A 344 -0.09 16.80 5.97
C GLU A 344 -1.61 16.65 5.76
N PRO A 345 -2.35 17.74 5.52
CA PRO A 345 -3.76 17.65 5.17
C PRO A 345 -3.96 16.76 3.93
N TYR A 346 -4.87 15.81 4.02
CA TYR A 346 -5.22 14.86 2.95
C TYR A 346 -4.13 13.85 2.57
N GLY A 347 -2.95 13.88 3.21
CA GLY A 347 -1.84 12.96 2.91
C GLY A 347 -2.21 11.48 3.06
N ASN A 348 -3.05 11.15 4.05
CA ASN A 348 -3.54 9.79 4.26
C ASN A 348 -4.49 9.33 3.13
N ILE A 349 -5.34 10.22 2.61
CA ILE A 349 -6.23 9.90 1.46
C ILE A 349 -5.41 9.66 0.21
N MET A 350 -4.49 10.56 -0.11
CA MET A 350 -3.62 10.41 -1.29
C MET A 350 -2.83 9.11 -1.21
N GLY A 351 -2.29 8.78 -0.04
CA GLY A 351 -1.58 7.52 0.17
C GLY A 351 -2.46 6.27 0.04
N VAL A 352 -3.71 6.30 0.54
CA VAL A 352 -4.69 5.20 0.36
C VAL A 352 -5.07 5.05 -1.12
N MET A 353 -5.40 6.15 -1.80
CA MET A 353 -5.69 6.16 -3.24
C MET A 353 -4.52 5.58 -4.04
N PHE A 354 -3.29 6.02 -3.75
CA PHE A 354 -2.10 5.55 -4.45
C PHE A 354 -1.85 4.06 -4.26
N HIS A 355 -1.71 3.62 -3.00
CA HIS A 355 -1.40 2.22 -2.71
C HIS A 355 -2.51 1.27 -3.13
N GLY A 356 -3.75 1.67 -2.89
CA GLY A 356 -4.92 0.91 -3.31
C GLY A 356 -4.97 0.77 -4.82
N CYS A 357 -4.82 1.87 -5.57
CA CYS A 357 -4.92 1.84 -7.03
C CYS A 357 -3.83 0.98 -7.66
N LEU A 358 -2.56 1.16 -7.29
CA LEU A 358 -1.46 0.43 -7.90
C LEU A 358 -1.56 -1.09 -7.66
N THR A 359 -1.86 -1.49 -6.43
CA THR A 359 -1.94 -2.92 -6.07
C THR A 359 -3.20 -3.59 -6.64
N THR A 360 -4.33 -2.88 -6.64
CA THR A 360 -5.59 -3.37 -7.21
C THR A 360 -5.50 -3.47 -8.73
N ALA A 361 -4.84 -2.52 -9.40
CA ALA A 361 -4.60 -2.59 -10.84
C ALA A 361 -3.78 -3.84 -11.21
N SER A 362 -2.72 -4.14 -10.46
CA SER A 362 -1.93 -5.36 -10.67
C SER A 362 -2.75 -6.64 -10.48
N LEU A 363 -3.67 -6.65 -9.50
CA LEU A 363 -4.55 -7.79 -9.27
C LEU A 363 -5.57 -7.95 -10.40
N ILE A 364 -6.23 -6.86 -10.81
CA ILE A 364 -7.17 -6.87 -11.93
C ILE A 364 -6.48 -7.34 -13.21
N ALA A 365 -5.29 -6.81 -13.51
CA ALA A 365 -4.51 -7.23 -14.69
C ALA A 365 -4.21 -8.72 -14.65
N SER A 366 -3.79 -9.24 -13.48
CA SER A 366 -3.57 -10.68 -13.31
C SER A 366 -4.83 -11.48 -13.58
N ILE A 367 -5.98 -11.09 -13.04
CA ILE A 367 -7.24 -11.80 -13.26
C ILE A 367 -7.64 -11.77 -14.73
N LEU A 368 -7.54 -10.61 -15.39
CA LEU A 368 -7.84 -10.46 -16.82
C LEU A 368 -6.98 -11.37 -17.69
N GLU A 369 -5.66 -11.40 -17.46
CA GLU A 369 -4.73 -12.27 -18.22
C GLU A 369 -5.00 -13.76 -17.99
N ARG A 370 -5.35 -14.16 -16.75
CA ARG A 370 -5.67 -15.56 -16.46
C ARG A 370 -7.00 -15.95 -17.08
N LEU A 371 -8.05 -15.16 -16.92
CA LEU A 371 -9.36 -15.48 -17.48
C LEU A 371 -9.38 -15.44 -19.00
N SER A 372 -8.58 -14.58 -19.64
CA SER A 372 -8.46 -14.55 -21.11
C SER A 372 -7.74 -15.76 -21.68
N SER A 373 -6.91 -16.42 -20.87
CA SER A 373 -6.15 -17.62 -21.25
C SER A 373 -6.80 -18.94 -20.79
N ASN A 374 -7.88 -18.88 -19.99
CA ASN A 374 -8.57 -20.04 -19.39
C ASN A 374 -10.10 -19.88 -19.57
N PRO A 375 -10.61 -19.94 -20.82
CA PRO A 375 -12.03 -19.73 -21.11
C PRO A 375 -12.96 -20.70 -20.36
N GLU A 376 -12.51 -21.92 -20.08
CA GLU A 376 -13.26 -22.94 -19.33
C GLU A 376 -13.53 -22.53 -17.88
N ILE A 377 -12.57 -21.86 -17.23
CA ILE A 377 -12.78 -21.29 -15.89
C ILE A 377 -13.78 -20.13 -15.97
N GLN A 378 -13.65 -19.30 -17.02
CA GLN A 378 -14.53 -18.17 -17.24
C GLN A 378 -15.99 -18.59 -17.44
N GLU A 379 -16.23 -19.66 -18.20
CA GLU A 379 -17.56 -20.26 -18.40
C GLU A 379 -18.15 -20.80 -17.09
N LYS A 380 -17.36 -21.53 -16.30
CA LYS A 380 -17.82 -22.06 -15.01
C LYS A 380 -18.16 -20.96 -14.01
N ILE A 381 -17.41 -19.85 -13.98
CA ILE A 381 -17.75 -18.67 -13.18
C ILE A 381 -19.06 -18.03 -13.68
N ASN A 382 -19.28 -17.98 -15.00
CA ASN A 382 -20.54 -17.48 -15.56
C ASN A 382 -21.73 -18.38 -15.17
N SER A 383 -21.57 -19.70 -15.20
CA SER A 383 -22.57 -20.65 -14.70
C SER A 383 -22.86 -20.44 -13.20
N GLU A 384 -21.82 -20.30 -12.37
CA GLU A 384 -21.94 -19.97 -10.94
C GLU A 384 -22.75 -18.68 -10.72
N LEU A 385 -22.45 -17.65 -11.51
CA LEU A 385 -23.17 -16.38 -11.48
C LEU A 385 -24.64 -16.50 -11.87
N ASN A 386 -24.96 -17.30 -12.91
CA ASN A 386 -26.33 -17.52 -13.36
C ASN A 386 -27.14 -18.32 -12.32
N SER A 387 -26.52 -19.29 -11.66
CA SER A 387 -27.16 -20.03 -10.57
C SER A 387 -27.42 -19.14 -9.35
N ALA A 388 -26.46 -18.30 -8.96
CA ALA A 388 -26.63 -17.35 -7.86
C ALA A 388 -27.77 -16.35 -8.11
N ARG A 389 -28.03 -15.97 -9.38
CA ARG A 389 -29.13 -15.07 -9.76
C ARG A 389 -30.51 -15.72 -9.69
N LYS A 390 -30.63 -17.02 -9.95
CA LYS A 390 -31.92 -17.74 -9.95
C LYS A 390 -32.51 -17.94 -8.54
N GLY A 391 -31.70 -17.79 -7.49
CA GLY A 391 -32.10 -18.00 -6.10
C GLY A 391 -32.80 -16.83 -5.40
N SER A 392 -32.79 -15.60 -5.93
CA SER A 392 -33.41 -14.44 -5.25
C SER A 392 -33.91 -13.35 -6.21
N VAL A 393 -35.22 -13.31 -6.45
CA VAL A 393 -35.88 -12.24 -7.25
C VAL A 393 -35.94 -10.90 -6.50
N LYS A 394 -35.69 -10.88 -5.17
CA LYS A 394 -35.71 -9.67 -4.33
C LYS A 394 -34.35 -9.06 -4.00
N ASP A 395 -33.25 -9.79 -4.20
CA ASP A 395 -31.88 -9.31 -3.99
C ASP A 395 -31.15 -9.26 -5.33
N ASN A 396 -31.40 -8.20 -6.11
CA ASN A 396 -30.59 -7.88 -7.30
C ASN A 396 -29.15 -7.44 -6.95
N GLN A 397 -28.80 -7.44 -5.67
CA GLN A 397 -27.46 -7.20 -5.18
C GLN A 397 -26.70 -8.53 -5.12
N LYS A 398 -26.00 -8.84 -6.22
CA LYS A 398 -25.13 -10.03 -6.40
C LYS A 398 -24.32 -10.31 -5.12
N ASN A 399 -24.70 -11.33 -4.36
CA ASN A 399 -23.92 -11.72 -3.19
C ASN A 399 -22.68 -12.48 -3.65
N VAL A 400 -21.59 -11.74 -3.91
CA VAL A 400 -20.28 -12.31 -4.31
C VAL A 400 -19.72 -13.27 -3.27
N ASP A 401 -20.19 -13.22 -2.02
CA ASP A 401 -19.82 -14.17 -0.98
C ASP A 401 -20.30 -15.60 -1.32
N ASN A 402 -21.29 -15.75 -2.20
CA ASN A 402 -21.79 -17.03 -2.72
C ASN A 402 -21.16 -17.41 -4.08
N MET A 403 -20.03 -16.80 -4.46
CA MET A 403 -19.28 -17.12 -5.69
C MET A 403 -17.90 -17.69 -5.35
N PRO A 404 -17.82 -18.91 -4.77
CA PRO A 404 -16.58 -19.50 -4.33
C PRO A 404 -15.54 -19.65 -5.45
N LEU A 405 -15.94 -20.00 -6.67
CA LEU A 405 -15.00 -20.14 -7.79
C LEU A 405 -14.41 -18.79 -8.23
N LEU A 406 -15.22 -17.73 -8.25
CA LEU A 406 -14.72 -16.38 -8.50
C LEU A 406 -13.73 -15.92 -7.43
N LEU A 407 -14.05 -16.11 -6.15
CA LEU A 407 -13.16 -15.75 -5.05
C LEU A 407 -11.86 -16.56 -5.08
N ALA A 408 -11.95 -17.85 -5.37
CA ALA A 408 -10.79 -18.72 -5.56
C ALA A 408 -9.91 -18.28 -6.74
N THR A 409 -10.52 -17.81 -7.83
CA THR A 409 -9.82 -17.24 -9.00
C THR A 409 -9.04 -15.99 -8.61
N ILE A 410 -9.65 -15.10 -7.82
CA ILE A 410 -8.97 -13.89 -7.31
C ILE A 410 -7.77 -14.26 -6.43
N TYR A 411 -7.93 -15.23 -5.53
CA TYR A 411 -6.82 -15.71 -4.69
C TYR A 411 -5.71 -16.34 -5.50
N GLU A 412 -6.02 -17.16 -6.51
CA GLU A 412 -4.99 -17.77 -7.36
C GLU A 412 -4.25 -16.75 -8.22
N SER A 413 -4.96 -15.75 -8.76
CA SER A 413 -4.33 -14.62 -9.44
C SER A 413 -3.38 -13.85 -8.51
N ALA A 414 -3.80 -13.56 -7.28
CA ALA A 414 -2.95 -12.89 -6.29
C ALA A 414 -1.74 -13.75 -5.85
N ARG A 415 -1.87 -15.08 -5.84
CA ARG A 415 -0.78 -16.01 -5.53
C ARG A 415 0.28 -16.01 -6.61
N LEU A 416 -0.13 -16.13 -7.87
CA LEU A 416 0.80 -16.24 -9.01
C LEU A 416 1.45 -14.90 -9.35
N LEU A 417 0.72 -13.80 -9.17
CA LEU A 417 1.24 -12.44 -9.38
C LEU A 417 0.94 -11.54 -8.17
N PRO A 418 1.75 -11.64 -7.11
CA PRO A 418 1.63 -10.72 -5.98
C PRO A 418 1.97 -9.30 -6.42
N ALA A 419 1.18 -8.32 -5.99
CA ALA A 419 1.36 -6.91 -6.37
C ALA A 419 2.71 -6.31 -5.91
N GLY A 420 3.35 -6.90 -4.89
CA GLY A 420 4.66 -6.50 -4.41
C GLY A 420 5.62 -7.71 -4.34
N PRO A 421 6.84 -7.61 -4.89
CA PRO A 421 7.78 -8.74 -4.90
C PRO A 421 8.38 -9.04 -3.53
N LEU A 422 8.39 -8.06 -2.61
CA LEU A 422 9.03 -8.15 -1.30
C LEU A 422 8.16 -7.57 -0.19
N LEU A 423 7.98 -8.31 0.91
CA LEU A 423 7.57 -7.70 2.17
C LEU A 423 8.80 -7.19 2.89
N GLN A 424 8.87 -5.88 3.10
CA GLN A 424 9.96 -5.25 3.84
C GLN A 424 9.58 -5.09 5.31
N ARG A 425 10.51 -5.43 6.21
CA ARG A 425 10.48 -5.17 7.64
C ARG A 425 11.84 -4.65 8.11
N CYS A 426 11.84 -4.06 9.30
CA CYS A 426 13.02 -3.61 10.00
C CYS A 426 12.72 -3.64 11.51
N SER A 427 13.77 -3.77 12.33
CA SER A 427 13.72 -3.37 13.73
C SER A 427 14.67 -2.19 13.90
N LEU A 428 14.14 -1.00 14.21
CA LEU A 428 14.95 0.21 14.26
C LEU A 428 15.76 0.36 15.55
N LYS A 429 15.24 -0.19 16.66
CA LYS A 429 15.78 0.05 18.01
C LYS A 429 16.60 -1.12 18.57
N GLN A 430 16.24 -2.35 18.22
CA GLN A 430 16.78 -3.56 18.85
C GLN A 430 17.15 -4.64 17.84
N ASP A 431 18.16 -5.44 18.18
CA ASP A 431 18.49 -6.63 17.40
C ASP A 431 17.36 -7.67 17.51
N LEU A 432 17.16 -8.44 16.44
CA LEU A 432 16.16 -9.50 16.38
C LEU A 432 16.86 -10.84 16.56
N VAL A 433 16.65 -11.48 17.72
CA VAL A 433 17.08 -12.85 17.96
C VAL A 433 15.99 -13.80 17.47
N LEU A 434 16.33 -14.63 16.50
CA LEU A 434 15.46 -15.66 15.93
C LEU A 434 15.52 -16.94 16.76
N LYS A 435 14.48 -17.79 16.67
CA LYS A 435 14.48 -19.12 17.34
C LYS A 435 15.62 -20.03 16.91
N THR A 436 16.21 -19.80 15.75
CA THR A 436 17.40 -20.51 15.26
C THR A 436 18.69 -20.12 15.98
N GLY A 437 18.66 -19.13 16.87
CA GLY A 437 19.84 -18.54 17.50
C GLY A 437 20.52 -17.45 16.65
N LEU A 438 20.11 -17.27 15.39
CA LEU A 438 20.62 -16.20 14.55
C LEU A 438 20.16 -14.83 15.06
N THR A 439 21.05 -13.86 15.07
CA THR A 439 20.76 -12.47 15.45
C THR A 439 20.83 -11.56 14.23
N ILE A 440 19.71 -10.91 13.89
CA ILE A 440 19.65 -9.89 12.85
C ILE A 440 19.86 -8.52 13.52
N PRO A 441 20.91 -7.76 13.17
CA PRO A 441 21.19 -6.46 13.79
C PRO A 441 20.08 -5.43 13.57
N ALA A 442 19.88 -4.53 14.53
CA ALA A 442 19.02 -3.37 14.39
C ALA A 442 19.38 -2.53 13.14
N GLY A 443 18.38 -1.98 12.46
CA GLY A 443 18.56 -1.20 11.23
C GLY A 443 18.76 -2.04 9.95
N THR A 444 18.78 -3.38 10.06
CA THR A 444 18.83 -4.28 8.91
C THR A 444 17.50 -4.26 8.13
N LEU A 445 17.59 -4.20 6.81
CA LEU A 445 16.44 -4.39 5.93
C LEU A 445 16.12 -5.88 5.84
N VAL A 446 15.05 -6.32 6.49
CA VAL A 446 14.59 -7.70 6.37
C VAL A 446 13.56 -7.79 5.26
N VAL A 447 13.72 -8.75 4.35
CA VAL A 447 12.81 -8.95 3.21
C VAL A 447 12.30 -10.38 3.16
N VAL A 448 11.02 -10.53 2.80
CA VAL A 448 10.42 -11.81 2.44
C VAL A 448 10.13 -11.79 0.94
N PRO A 449 10.76 -12.65 0.13
CA PRO A 449 10.51 -12.75 -1.31
C PRO A 449 9.17 -13.43 -1.56
N VAL A 450 8.10 -12.64 -1.66
CA VAL A 450 6.71 -13.09 -1.72
C VAL A 450 6.50 -14.11 -2.84
N LYS A 451 7.01 -13.81 -4.03
CA LYS A 451 6.90 -14.71 -5.19
C LYS A 451 7.61 -16.05 -4.94
N LEU A 452 8.75 -16.07 -4.27
CA LEU A 452 9.47 -17.32 -3.99
C LEU A 452 8.77 -18.18 -2.92
N VAL A 453 8.08 -17.55 -1.97
CA VAL A 453 7.30 -18.25 -0.94
C VAL A 453 6.00 -18.81 -1.54
N GLN A 454 5.27 -17.99 -2.29
CA GLN A 454 3.99 -18.37 -2.91
C GLN A 454 4.12 -19.35 -4.08
N MET A 455 5.34 -19.51 -4.60
CA MET A 455 5.68 -20.44 -5.67
C MET A 455 6.54 -21.62 -5.19
N ASP A 456 6.60 -21.84 -3.88
CA ASP A 456 7.36 -22.95 -3.33
C ASP A 456 6.60 -24.27 -3.44
N ASN A 457 7.18 -25.24 -4.14
CA ASN A 457 6.56 -26.54 -4.39
C ASN A 457 6.30 -27.35 -3.12
N THR A 458 7.07 -27.12 -2.05
CA THR A 458 6.87 -27.80 -0.76
C THR A 458 5.54 -27.41 -0.12
N SER A 459 5.10 -26.17 -0.35
CA SER A 459 3.87 -25.61 0.23
C SER A 459 2.67 -25.73 -0.71
N TRP A 460 2.90 -25.69 -2.03
CA TRP A 460 1.84 -25.58 -3.04
C TRP A 460 1.75 -26.76 -4.02
N GLY A 461 2.62 -27.77 -3.87
CA GLY A 461 2.64 -28.96 -4.72
C GLY A 461 3.42 -28.77 -6.04
N SER A 462 3.42 -29.81 -6.87
CA SER A 462 4.14 -29.82 -8.16
C SER A 462 3.53 -28.88 -9.20
N ASN A 463 2.21 -28.69 -9.19
CA ASN A 463 1.47 -27.79 -10.08
C ASN A 463 1.47 -26.32 -9.61
N VAL A 464 2.45 -25.91 -8.80
CA VAL A 464 2.54 -24.58 -8.20
C VAL A 464 2.58 -23.44 -9.22
N ASN A 465 3.15 -23.71 -10.41
CA ASN A 465 3.23 -22.71 -11.47
C ASN A 465 1.94 -22.61 -12.28
N GLU A 466 1.05 -23.60 -12.21
CA GLU A 466 -0.19 -23.63 -12.99
C GLU A 466 -1.26 -22.74 -12.36
N PHE A 467 -2.07 -22.11 -13.20
CA PHE A 467 -3.26 -21.38 -12.77
C PHE A 467 -4.36 -22.38 -12.46
N ASN A 468 -4.58 -22.63 -11.17
CA ASN A 468 -5.61 -23.57 -10.71
C ASN A 468 -6.40 -22.97 -9.53
N PRO A 469 -7.53 -22.29 -9.79
CA PRO A 469 -8.41 -21.77 -8.75
C PRO A 469 -8.94 -22.86 -7.79
N TYR A 470 -9.14 -24.09 -8.27
CA TYR A 470 -9.71 -25.17 -7.46
C TYR A 470 -8.86 -25.55 -6.24
N ARG A 471 -7.59 -25.14 -6.19
CA ARG A 471 -6.75 -25.34 -4.99
C ARG A 471 -7.30 -24.65 -3.74
N PHE A 472 -8.13 -23.62 -3.92
CA PHE A 472 -8.80 -22.91 -2.84
C PHE A 472 -10.23 -23.41 -2.59
N LEU A 473 -10.63 -24.54 -3.18
CA LEU A 473 -11.97 -25.09 -3.04
C LEU A 473 -11.92 -26.47 -2.39
N SER A 474 -12.91 -26.76 -1.55
CA SER A 474 -13.22 -28.11 -1.06
C SER A 474 -14.65 -28.48 -1.47
N LYS A 475 -14.94 -29.78 -1.61
CA LYS A 475 -16.33 -30.24 -1.81
C LYS A 475 -17.07 -30.10 -0.48
N ALA A 476 -18.28 -29.55 -0.49
CA ALA A 476 -19.15 -29.58 0.69
C ALA A 476 -19.46 -31.05 1.03
N CYS A 477 -18.93 -31.54 2.16
CA CYS A 477 -19.33 -32.83 2.68
C CYS A 477 -20.68 -32.68 3.37
N ASN A 478 -21.73 -33.28 2.80
CA ASN A 478 -22.99 -33.48 3.53
C ASN A 478 -22.68 -34.43 4.69
N GLY A 479 -22.83 -33.93 5.92
CA GLY A 479 -22.31 -34.59 7.11
C GLY A 479 -22.74 -36.05 7.25
N THR A 480 -21.76 -36.94 7.34
CA THR A 480 -21.66 -37.99 8.37
C THR A 480 -20.20 -38.45 8.44
N ASP A 481 -19.74 -38.56 9.67
CA ASP A 481 -18.49 -39.15 10.16
C ASP A 481 -17.14 -38.46 9.96
N THR A 482 -16.60 -38.14 11.13
CA THR A 482 -15.26 -37.64 11.41
C THR A 482 -14.24 -38.74 11.15
N THR A 483 -13.37 -38.56 10.16
CA THR A 483 -11.99 -39.04 10.25
C THR A 483 -11.09 -38.29 9.27
N GLN A 484 -9.93 -37.89 9.78
CA GLN A 484 -8.88 -37.18 9.07
C GLN A 484 -8.56 -37.79 7.71
N ARG A 485 -8.68 -37.02 6.62
CA ARG A 485 -7.85 -37.20 5.42
C ARG A 485 -7.46 -35.86 4.83
N THR A 486 -6.23 -35.46 5.16
CA THR A 486 -5.33 -34.74 4.26
C THR A 486 -5.11 -35.58 3.00
N SER A 487 -5.56 -35.09 1.85
CA SER A 487 -5.07 -35.58 0.56
C SER A 487 -5.29 -34.54 -0.54
N LEU A 488 -4.15 -34.06 -1.04
CA LEU A 488 -3.86 -33.55 -2.38
C LEU A 488 -5.02 -33.69 -3.37
N ALA A 489 -5.69 -32.57 -3.69
CA ALA A 489 -6.60 -32.51 -4.83
C ALA A 489 -5.80 -32.17 -6.09
N GLY A 490 -5.20 -33.19 -6.67
CA GLY A 490 -4.75 -33.20 -8.06
C GLY A 490 -5.21 -34.52 -8.65
N GLU A 491 -6.29 -34.46 -9.43
CA GLU A 491 -6.54 -35.27 -10.65
C GLU A 491 -8.02 -35.15 -11.06
N ASN A 492 -8.19 -34.88 -12.34
CA ASN A 492 -9.37 -34.98 -13.20
C ASN A 492 -10.68 -35.47 -12.53
N ALA A 493 -11.61 -34.54 -12.33
CA ALA A 493 -13.02 -34.87 -12.07
C ALA A 493 -13.89 -34.18 -13.13
N GLU A 494 -13.99 -34.82 -14.29
CA GLU A 494 -15.26 -34.84 -15.02
C GLU A 494 -16.20 -35.72 -14.19
N ASP A 495 -17.30 -35.17 -13.67
CA ASP A 495 -18.66 -35.65 -13.94
C ASP A 495 -19.69 -34.95 -13.04
N GLN A 496 -20.91 -34.99 -13.55
CA GLN A 496 -22.12 -34.24 -13.27
C GLN A 496 -22.64 -34.36 -11.83
N GLY A 497 -23.04 -33.21 -11.28
CA GLY A 497 -23.72 -33.08 -9.99
C GLY A 497 -23.48 -31.70 -9.42
N GLU A 498 -24.53 -31.04 -8.95
CA GLU A 498 -24.52 -29.69 -8.38
C GLU A 498 -23.73 -29.67 -7.04
N SER A 499 -22.42 -29.91 -7.10
CA SER A 499 -21.56 -29.96 -5.92
C SER A 499 -21.25 -28.54 -5.47
N SER A 500 -21.88 -28.12 -4.36
CA SER A 500 -21.54 -26.86 -3.70
C SER A 500 -20.07 -26.89 -3.26
N PHE A 501 -19.25 -26.01 -3.83
CA PHE A 501 -17.87 -25.82 -3.39
C PHE A 501 -17.83 -24.91 -2.16
N VAL A 502 -16.97 -25.23 -1.20
CA VAL A 502 -16.66 -24.36 -0.06
C VAL A 502 -15.31 -23.70 -0.31
N LEU A 503 -15.27 -22.37 -0.17
CA LEU A 503 -14.04 -21.60 -0.31
C LEU A 503 -13.13 -21.80 0.93
N ASN A 504 -11.94 -22.33 0.68
CA ASN A 504 -10.88 -22.43 1.67
C ASN A 504 -10.08 -21.12 1.68
N ASP A 505 -10.55 -20.12 2.44
CA ASP A 505 -9.88 -18.83 2.56
C ASP A 505 -8.40 -18.99 2.98
N PRO A 506 -7.43 -18.61 2.12
CA PRO A 506 -6.01 -18.74 2.44
C PRO A 506 -5.48 -17.60 3.30
N THR A 507 -6.31 -16.61 3.62
CA THR A 507 -5.86 -15.41 4.32
C THR A 507 -5.40 -15.73 5.73
N GLY A 508 -4.28 -15.13 6.13
CA GLY A 508 -3.61 -15.44 7.41
C GLY A 508 -2.68 -16.67 7.37
N LYS A 509 -2.60 -17.42 6.26
CA LYS A 509 -1.56 -18.44 6.06
C LYS A 509 -0.23 -17.78 5.67
N ILE A 510 0.90 -18.34 6.11
CA ILE A 510 2.23 -17.73 5.84
C ILE A 510 2.72 -18.07 4.43
N GLU A 511 2.17 -19.11 3.84
CA GLU A 511 2.43 -19.55 2.48
C GLU A 511 1.70 -18.68 1.44
N PHE A 512 0.71 -17.88 1.88
CA PHE A 512 -0.09 -16.96 1.08
C PHE A 512 0.03 -15.52 1.60
N LEU A 513 0.93 -14.73 0.99
CA LEU A 513 1.32 -13.41 1.46
C LEU A 513 1.03 -12.23 0.51
N PRO A 514 0.05 -12.26 -0.42
CA PRO A 514 -0.16 -11.13 -1.31
C PRO A 514 -0.66 -9.88 -0.56
N PHE A 515 -1.29 -10.09 0.59
CA PHE A 515 -1.73 -9.06 1.52
C PHE A 515 -0.81 -8.90 2.74
N GLY A 516 0.32 -9.62 2.78
CA GLY A 516 1.24 -9.66 3.91
C GLY A 516 0.68 -10.34 5.15
N PHE A 517 1.37 -10.18 6.28
CA PHE A 517 1.02 -10.79 7.56
C PHE A 517 1.49 -9.89 8.73
N GLY A 518 0.86 -10.08 9.90
CA GLY A 518 1.18 -9.37 11.14
C GLY A 518 0.70 -7.92 11.15
N ALA A 519 1.33 -7.08 11.98
CA ALA A 519 0.90 -5.72 12.26
C ALA A 519 0.83 -4.78 11.03
N ARG A 520 1.59 -5.13 9.98
CA ARG A 520 1.67 -4.40 8.70
C ARG A 520 0.90 -5.09 7.57
N ALA A 521 0.06 -6.10 7.86
CA ALA A 521 -0.83 -6.71 6.86
C ALA A 521 -1.73 -5.67 6.18
N CYS A 522 -2.22 -5.97 4.98
CA CYS A 522 -3.04 -5.06 4.21
C CYS A 522 -4.35 -4.79 4.93
N VAL A 523 -4.60 -3.51 5.23
CA VAL A 523 -5.84 -3.06 5.89
C VAL A 523 -7.03 -3.13 4.94
N GLY A 524 -6.79 -3.01 3.64
CA GLY A 524 -7.83 -3.05 2.61
C GLY A 524 -8.11 -4.43 2.03
N GLN A 525 -7.60 -5.52 2.62
CA GLN A 525 -7.71 -6.87 2.03
C GLN A 525 -9.16 -7.26 1.74
N LYS A 526 -10.03 -7.30 2.77
CA LYS A 526 -11.44 -7.69 2.61
C LYS A 526 -12.16 -6.77 1.62
N PHE A 527 -11.93 -5.47 1.79
CA PHE A 527 -12.45 -4.42 0.94
C PHE A 527 -12.11 -4.64 -0.55
N ILE A 528 -10.84 -4.90 -0.88
CA ILE A 528 -10.40 -5.11 -2.26
C ILE A 528 -10.88 -6.45 -2.82
N ILE A 529 -10.84 -7.54 -2.05
CA ILE A 529 -11.35 -8.85 -2.50
C ILE A 529 -12.83 -8.73 -2.91
N GLN A 530 -13.66 -8.12 -2.06
CA GLN A 530 -15.08 -7.93 -2.35
C GLN A 530 -15.33 -6.97 -3.52
N GLY A 531 -14.61 -5.84 -3.57
CA GLY A 531 -14.73 -4.86 -4.65
C GLY A 531 -14.33 -5.45 -6.02
N VAL A 532 -13.23 -6.19 -6.07
CA VAL A 532 -12.75 -6.87 -7.28
C VAL A 532 -13.69 -8.01 -7.68
N ALA A 533 -14.18 -8.80 -6.73
CA ALA A 533 -15.18 -9.84 -7.01
C ALA A 533 -16.46 -9.22 -7.59
N THR A 534 -16.94 -8.11 -7.05
CA THR A 534 -18.15 -7.42 -7.55
C THR A 534 -17.93 -6.90 -8.97
N LEU A 535 -16.76 -6.30 -9.23
CA LEU A 535 -16.36 -5.84 -10.55
C LEU A 535 -16.36 -7.00 -11.57
N PHE A 536 -15.69 -8.10 -11.26
CA PHE A 536 -15.59 -9.25 -12.17
C PHE A 536 -16.90 -10.01 -12.34
N ALA A 537 -17.70 -10.16 -11.28
CA ALA A 537 -19.05 -10.71 -11.39
C ALA A 537 -19.90 -9.87 -12.37
N SER A 538 -19.75 -8.55 -12.38
CA SER A 538 -20.47 -7.73 -13.37
C SER A 538 -19.89 -7.79 -14.78
N LEU A 539 -18.57 -7.75 -14.93
CA LEU A 539 -17.92 -7.90 -16.23
C LEU A 539 -18.27 -9.24 -16.88
N LEU A 540 -18.09 -10.34 -16.16
CA LEU A 540 -18.34 -11.70 -16.67
C LEU A 540 -19.81 -12.02 -16.88
N ALA A 541 -20.71 -11.25 -16.24
CA ALA A 541 -22.13 -11.34 -16.51
C ALA A 541 -22.52 -10.79 -17.89
N ASN A 542 -21.71 -9.91 -18.50
CA ASN A 542 -22.06 -9.22 -19.73
C ASN A 542 -21.06 -9.50 -20.87
N TYR A 543 -19.83 -9.89 -20.54
CA TYR A 543 -18.74 -10.03 -21.48
C TYR A 543 -17.99 -11.36 -21.30
N GLU A 544 -17.42 -11.80 -22.40
CA GLU A 544 -16.39 -12.81 -22.48
C GLU A 544 -15.04 -12.11 -22.73
N ILE A 545 -14.00 -12.47 -21.99
CA ILE A 545 -12.67 -11.84 -22.10
C ILE A 545 -11.78 -12.75 -22.95
N LYS A 546 -11.21 -12.21 -24.03
CA LYS A 546 -10.34 -12.93 -24.97
C LYS A 546 -8.99 -12.22 -25.13
N LEU A 547 -7.95 -12.99 -25.40
CA LEU A 547 -6.66 -12.46 -25.84
C LEU A 547 -6.76 -12.08 -27.32
N GLN A 548 -6.22 -10.94 -27.73
CA GLN A 548 -6.09 -10.63 -29.15
C GLN A 548 -4.98 -11.51 -29.75
N SER A 549 -5.30 -12.29 -30.78
CA SER A 549 -4.30 -13.08 -31.51
C SER A 549 -3.34 -12.15 -32.26
N GLU A 550 -2.04 -12.20 -31.96
CA GLU A 550 -1.03 -11.49 -32.75
C GLU A 550 -1.05 -11.98 -34.20
N SER A 551 -1.15 -11.05 -35.15
CA SER A 551 -0.99 -11.36 -36.58
C SER A 551 0.38 -12.00 -36.81
N LYS A 552 0.38 -13.16 -37.49
CA LYS A 552 1.58 -13.93 -37.87
C LYS A 552 2.56 -13.04 -38.62
N ASN A 553 3.53 -12.46 -37.92
CA ASN A 553 4.79 -12.02 -38.50
C ASN A 553 5.92 -12.18 -37.48
N GLY A 554 6.58 -13.34 -37.55
CA GLY A 554 8.03 -13.41 -37.39
C GLY A 554 8.63 -13.11 -36.03
N SER A 555 8.20 -13.80 -34.97
CA SER A 555 9.18 -14.32 -34.00
C SER A 555 8.71 -15.68 -33.50
N LYS A 556 9.61 -16.68 -33.51
CA LYS A 556 9.32 -18.00 -32.97
C LYS A 556 8.95 -17.83 -31.49
N LEU A 557 7.67 -17.96 -31.19
CA LEU A 557 7.16 -18.10 -29.83
C LEU A 557 7.81 -19.35 -29.24
N SER A 558 8.70 -19.17 -28.26
CA SER A 558 9.22 -20.25 -27.45
C SER A 558 8.03 -21.02 -26.86
N THR A 559 7.88 -22.28 -27.25
CA THR A 559 6.88 -23.24 -26.75
C THR A 559 7.19 -23.61 -25.30
N ASN A 560 7.03 -22.65 -24.40
CA ASN A 560 6.94 -22.81 -22.95
C ASN A 560 6.41 -21.47 -22.37
N PRO A 561 5.09 -21.25 -22.32
CA PRO A 561 4.54 -20.17 -21.52
C PRO A 561 4.71 -20.56 -20.05
N SER A 562 5.87 -20.26 -19.46
CA SER A 562 6.01 -20.38 -18.02
C SER A 562 5.01 -19.41 -17.40
N ALA A 563 4.01 -19.94 -16.68
CA ALA A 563 2.89 -19.20 -16.11
C ALA A 563 3.28 -18.15 -15.03
N SER A 564 4.55 -17.83 -14.90
CA SER A 564 5.12 -16.91 -13.90
C SER A 564 5.47 -15.52 -14.43
N GLN A 565 5.23 -15.24 -15.72
CA GLN A 565 5.50 -13.94 -16.34
C GLN A 565 4.19 -13.34 -16.85
N THR A 566 3.85 -12.13 -16.38
CA THR A 566 2.92 -11.24 -17.09
C THR A 566 3.42 -11.08 -18.51
N LEU A 567 2.57 -11.24 -19.53
CA LEU A 567 2.96 -10.79 -20.87
C LEU A 567 2.92 -9.25 -20.84
N PRO A 568 4.08 -8.56 -20.91
CA PRO A 568 4.05 -7.11 -20.98
C PRO A 568 3.27 -6.70 -22.24
N ASN A 569 2.21 -5.92 -22.06
CA ASN A 569 1.32 -5.43 -23.12
C ASN A 569 0.33 -6.47 -23.69
N SER A 570 -0.14 -7.43 -22.89
CA SER A 570 -1.27 -8.28 -23.26
C SER A 570 -2.44 -7.42 -23.75
N LYS A 571 -2.79 -7.58 -25.02
CA LYS A 571 -3.97 -6.96 -25.62
C LYS A 571 -5.16 -7.87 -25.42
N ILE A 572 -6.21 -7.34 -24.80
CA ILE A 572 -7.43 -8.08 -24.52
C ILE A 572 -8.64 -7.45 -25.21
N VAL A 573 -9.63 -8.28 -25.49
CA VAL A 573 -10.91 -7.92 -26.10
C VAL A 573 -12.03 -8.42 -25.19
N PHE A 574 -13.01 -7.56 -24.91
CA PHE A 574 -14.25 -7.95 -24.22
C PHE A 574 -15.35 -8.13 -25.27
N VAL A 575 -15.76 -9.37 -25.49
CA VAL A 575 -16.84 -9.72 -26.42
C VAL A 575 -18.15 -9.77 -25.64
N LYS A 576 -19.17 -9.04 -26.08
CA LYS A 576 -20.47 -9.07 -25.39
C LYS A 576 -21.07 -10.48 -25.48
N ARG A 577 -21.56 -11.02 -24.37
CA ARG A 577 -22.27 -12.31 -24.35
C ARG A 577 -23.65 -12.13 -24.98
N ASN A 578 -24.00 -13.04 -25.89
CA ASN A 578 -25.35 -13.14 -26.42
C ASN A 578 -26.17 -14.01 -25.46
N PHE A 579 -27.29 -13.47 -24.98
CA PHE A 579 -28.23 -14.15 -24.09
C PHE A 579 -29.46 -14.60 -24.85
#